data_AF-A0A1D9FVH8-F1
#
_entry.id   AF-A0A1D9FVH8-F1
#
_cell.length_a   1.000
_cell.length_b   1.000
_cell.length_c   1.000
_cell.angle_alpha   90.00
_cell.angle_beta   90.00
_cell.angle_gamma   90.00
#
_symmetry.space_group_name_H-M   'P 1'
#
loop_
_entity.id
_entity.type
_entity.pdbx_description
1 polymer ?
#
loop_
_entity_poly.entity_id
_entity_poly.type
_entity_poly.pdbx_seq_one_letter_code
_entity_poly.pdbx_strand_id
1 'polypeptide(L)'
;MSQQRNSVSLDEYGEITDIASNPLEVVIQEEEKDELTQVRSIILKEFTALDQLAQTSLRLWLGLGINQQDFIELFGLKKQYQVARKFQRYFKQILKAVVTFYFQDVLSTNVTSKDINQRLNKTTKTINNYLKAYLSADSQELFAQIIYKIYDEIVDKIITTKLSQIEKKQLIINQNNLIELIQPKFEVLIEERFAIKLINFRSAKPAIAKFIERWLQQNQALIEQSQSQNSQKPCRHSET
;
A
#
# COMPACT_ATOMS: atom_id res chain seq x y z
N MET A 1 -9.54 -32.92 71.14
CA MET A 1 -10.78 -32.17 70.88
C MET A 1 -10.76 -31.68 69.46
N SER A 2 -11.87 -31.88 68.76
CA SER A 2 -12.10 -31.63 67.33
C SER A 2 -12.12 -30.15 66.94
N GLN A 3 -11.77 -29.86 65.68
CA GLN A 3 -12.56 -29.11 64.68
C GLN A 3 -11.75 -29.07 63.35
N GLN A 4 -12.12 -29.89 62.35
CA GLN A 4 -12.88 -29.54 61.13
C GLN A 4 -12.19 -28.47 60.26
N ARG A 5 -11.51 -28.88 59.18
CA ARG A 5 -11.97 -28.89 57.76
C ARG A 5 -12.31 -27.50 57.22
N ASN A 6 -11.57 -27.08 56.18
CA ASN A 6 -12.16 -26.75 54.87
C ASN A 6 -11.07 -26.60 53.80
N SER A 7 -10.96 -27.63 52.96
CA SER A 7 -10.41 -27.55 51.61
C SER A 7 -11.38 -26.76 50.73
N VAL A 8 -10.95 -25.65 50.15
CA VAL A 8 -11.70 -24.95 49.10
C VAL A 8 -10.93 -25.11 47.79
N SER A 9 -11.69 -25.58 46.81
CA SER A 9 -11.33 -25.94 45.44
C SER A 9 -10.66 -24.78 44.68
N LEU A 10 -9.70 -25.12 43.82
CA LEU A 10 -8.90 -24.18 43.02
C LEU A 10 -9.45 -23.95 41.61
N ASP A 11 -10.69 -24.37 41.34
CA ASP A 11 -11.30 -24.30 40.01
C ASP A 11 -12.70 -23.66 40.10
N GLU A 12 -12.75 -22.33 40.07
CA GLU A 12 -13.88 -21.53 39.55
C GLU A 12 -13.55 -20.04 39.63
N TYR A 13 -12.68 -19.56 38.73
CA TYR A 13 -12.82 -18.21 38.20
C TYR A 13 -12.87 -18.34 36.69
N GLY A 14 -14.08 -18.10 36.18
CA GLY A 14 -14.43 -18.20 34.78
C GLY A 14 -13.61 -17.28 33.88
N GLU A 15 -13.82 -17.51 32.59
CA GLU A 15 -13.46 -16.65 31.48
C GLU A 15 -13.46 -15.16 31.87
N ILE A 16 -12.28 -14.60 32.13
CA ILE A 16 -12.07 -13.15 32.04
C ILE A 16 -11.87 -12.86 30.56
N THR A 17 -13.00 -12.80 29.85
CA THR A 17 -13.11 -11.96 28.66
C THR A 17 -13.13 -10.50 29.12
N ASP A 18 -12.67 -9.63 28.23
CA ASP A 18 -12.40 -8.19 28.40
C ASP A 18 -11.14 -7.81 29.19
N ILE A 19 -10.05 -7.80 28.41
CA ILE A 19 -8.95 -6.85 28.49
C ILE A 19 -9.55 -5.45 28.60
N ALA A 20 -9.82 -5.00 29.83
CA ALA A 20 -10.01 -3.59 30.11
C ALA A 20 -8.67 -2.92 29.81
N SER A 21 -8.51 -2.38 28.60
CA SER A 21 -7.38 -1.53 28.24
C SER A 21 -7.27 -0.46 29.32
N ASN A 22 -6.18 -0.49 30.07
CA ASN A 22 -5.88 0.48 31.11
C ASN A 22 -6.12 1.89 30.51
N PRO A 23 -6.91 2.78 31.14
CA PRO A 23 -7.16 4.11 30.60
C PRO A 23 -5.90 4.89 30.23
N LEU A 24 -4.78 4.67 30.94
CA LEU A 24 -3.48 5.23 30.58
C LEU A 24 -2.88 4.60 29.32
N GLU A 25 -3.06 3.30 29.11
CA GLU A 25 -2.62 2.59 27.91
C GLU A 25 -3.41 3.07 26.68
N VAL A 26 -4.70 3.34 26.83
CA VAL A 26 -5.53 3.91 25.76
C VAL A 26 -5.02 5.31 25.38
N VAL A 27 -4.72 6.16 26.37
CA VAL A 27 -4.17 7.51 26.13
C VAL A 27 -2.79 7.44 25.45
N ILE A 28 -1.90 6.56 25.91
CA ILE A 28 -0.58 6.38 25.29
C ILE A 28 -0.70 5.91 23.83
N GLN A 29 -1.59 4.95 23.55
CA GLN A 29 -1.82 4.46 22.19
C GLN A 29 -2.43 5.52 21.27
N GLU A 30 -3.33 6.36 21.80
CA GLU A 30 -3.89 7.50 21.06
C GLU A 30 -2.82 8.55 20.75
N GLU A 31 -1.98 8.92 21.73
CA GLU A 31 -0.86 9.84 21.52
C GLU A 31 0.14 9.32 20.47
N GLU A 32 0.53 8.04 20.56
CA GLU A 32 1.42 7.41 19.57
C GLU A 32 0.80 7.39 18.16
N LYS A 33 -0.51 7.16 18.07
CA LYS A 33 -1.26 7.16 16.80
C LYS A 33 -1.32 8.57 16.20
N ASP A 34 -1.50 9.58 17.02
CA ASP A 34 -1.54 10.98 16.59
C ASP A 34 -0.17 11.46 16.11
N GLU A 35 0.90 11.14 16.84
CA GLU A 35 2.27 11.39 16.39
C GLU A 35 2.56 10.73 15.04
N LEU A 36 2.17 9.46 14.90
CA LEU A 36 2.35 8.71 13.65
C LEU A 36 1.57 9.35 12.50
N THR A 37 0.37 9.85 12.77
CA THR A 37 -0.47 10.54 11.78
C THR A 37 0.17 11.84 11.32
N GLN A 38 0.77 12.61 12.24
CA GLN A 38 1.50 13.83 11.89
C GLN A 38 2.75 13.53 11.06
N VAL A 39 3.53 12.50 11.43
CA VAL A 39 4.68 12.04 10.64
C VAL A 39 4.26 11.66 9.22
N ARG A 40 3.18 10.88 9.07
CA ARG A 40 2.62 10.50 7.76
C ARG A 40 2.21 11.72 6.93
N SER A 41 1.52 12.67 7.55
CA SER A 41 1.11 13.92 6.89
C SER A 41 2.31 14.71 6.37
N ILE A 42 3.40 14.80 7.15
CA ILE A 42 4.63 15.47 6.73
C ILE A 42 5.29 14.74 5.57
N ILE A 43 5.36 13.41 5.63
CA ILE A 43 5.92 12.60 4.54
C ILE A 43 5.15 12.87 3.24
N LEU A 44 3.82 12.81 3.27
CA LEU A 44 3.01 13.07 2.08
C LEU A 44 3.16 14.50 1.58
N LYS A 45 3.13 15.49 2.48
CA LYS A 45 3.32 16.90 2.13
C LYS A 45 4.65 17.11 1.40
N GLU A 46 5.75 16.65 1.97
CA GLU A 46 7.08 16.78 1.37
C GLU A 46 7.23 15.98 0.08
N PHE A 47 6.59 14.80 0.01
CA PHE A 47 6.55 14.01 -1.21
C PHE A 47 5.83 14.77 -2.33
N THR A 48 4.67 15.37 -2.06
CA THR A 48 3.91 16.17 -3.04
C THR A 48 4.58 17.49 -3.42
N ALA A 49 5.52 17.97 -2.60
CA ALA A 49 6.32 19.15 -2.87
C ALA A 49 7.53 18.87 -3.78
N LEU A 50 7.87 17.61 -4.04
CA LEU A 50 8.88 17.25 -5.04
C LEU A 50 8.41 17.63 -6.45
N ASP A 51 9.35 17.78 -7.39
CA ASP A 51 8.98 17.97 -8.79
C ASP A 51 8.26 16.73 -9.36
N GLN A 52 7.44 16.94 -10.40
CA GLN A 52 6.60 15.88 -10.98
C GLN A 52 7.42 14.65 -11.40
N LEU A 53 8.62 14.86 -11.96
CA LEU A 53 9.48 13.77 -12.40
C LEU A 53 9.96 12.94 -11.20
N ALA A 54 10.35 13.58 -10.10
CA ALA A 54 10.71 12.91 -8.85
C ALA A 54 9.54 12.12 -8.25
N GLN A 55 8.35 12.71 -8.19
CA GLN A 55 7.14 12.04 -7.69
C GLN A 55 6.81 10.80 -8.52
N THR A 56 6.71 10.95 -9.85
CA THR A 56 6.45 9.84 -10.77
C THR A 56 7.52 8.75 -10.62
N SER A 57 8.80 9.12 -10.61
CA SER A 57 9.88 8.12 -10.54
C SER A 57 9.86 7.33 -9.24
N LEU A 58 9.58 7.98 -8.11
CA LEU A 58 9.46 7.30 -6.82
C LEU A 58 8.23 6.39 -6.79
N ARG A 59 7.07 6.82 -7.32
CA ARG A 59 5.87 5.97 -7.39
C ARG A 59 6.11 4.72 -8.22
N LEU A 60 6.70 4.85 -9.40
CA LEU A 60 7.01 3.71 -10.27
C LEU A 60 8.01 2.75 -9.64
N TRP A 61 9.08 3.28 -9.03
CA TRP A 61 10.11 2.44 -8.41
C TRP A 61 9.64 1.77 -7.12
N LEU A 62 8.92 2.48 -6.24
CA LEU A 62 8.46 1.94 -4.95
C LEU A 62 7.15 1.15 -5.08
N GLY A 63 6.20 1.65 -5.88
CA GLY A 63 4.88 1.05 -6.01
C GLY A 63 4.86 -0.17 -6.93
N LEU A 64 5.32 -0.01 -8.17
CA LEU A 64 5.34 -1.10 -9.15
C LEU A 64 6.61 -1.94 -9.09
N GLY A 65 7.69 -1.41 -8.51
CA GLY A 65 8.97 -2.11 -8.48
C GLY A 65 9.75 -2.01 -9.80
N ILE A 66 9.55 -0.94 -10.58
CA ILE A 66 10.35 -0.68 -11.79
C ILE A 66 11.82 -0.53 -11.40
N ASN A 67 12.72 -1.22 -12.11
CA ASN A 67 14.15 -1.27 -11.79
C ASN A 67 14.83 0.10 -11.93
N GLN A 68 15.80 0.37 -11.05
CA GLN A 68 16.58 1.62 -11.09
C GLN A 68 17.30 1.86 -12.43
N GLN A 69 17.68 0.79 -13.12
CA GLN A 69 18.35 0.86 -14.42
C GLN A 69 17.49 1.58 -15.47
N ASP A 70 16.16 1.44 -15.40
CA ASP A 70 15.24 2.04 -16.38
C ASP A 70 15.13 3.56 -16.23
N PHE A 71 15.52 4.10 -15.08
CA PHE A 71 15.49 5.56 -14.84
C PHE A 71 16.77 6.26 -15.29
N ILE A 72 17.77 5.54 -15.81
CA ILE A 72 19.03 6.14 -16.27
C ILE A 72 18.76 7.14 -17.40
N GLU A 73 18.06 6.68 -18.44
CA GLU A 73 17.72 7.52 -19.60
C GLU A 73 16.77 8.65 -19.19
N LEU A 74 15.75 8.32 -18.37
CA LEU A 74 14.79 9.31 -17.87
C LEU A 74 15.46 10.49 -17.15
N PHE A 75 16.52 10.23 -16.37
CA PHE A 75 17.24 11.27 -15.66
C PHE A 75 18.43 11.86 -16.43
N GLY A 76 18.70 11.41 -17.65
CA GLY A 76 19.90 11.81 -18.41
C GLY A 76 21.21 11.41 -17.70
N LEU A 77 21.20 10.28 -16.99
CA LEU A 77 22.35 9.78 -16.25
C LEU A 77 23.12 8.73 -17.06
N LYS A 78 24.33 8.37 -16.61
CA LYS A 78 25.17 7.35 -17.29
C LYS A 78 25.23 6.03 -16.54
N LYS A 79 25.01 6.04 -15.22
CA LYS A 79 25.24 4.88 -14.35
C LYS A 79 24.13 4.72 -13.32
N GLN A 80 23.77 3.48 -13.02
CA GLN A 80 22.70 3.12 -12.06
C GLN A 80 22.91 3.74 -10.67
N TYR A 81 24.14 3.79 -10.16
CA TYR A 81 24.38 4.38 -8.83
C TYR A 81 24.02 5.87 -8.77
N GLN A 82 24.02 6.57 -9.91
CA GLN A 82 23.59 7.98 -9.95
C GLN A 82 22.09 8.09 -9.76
N VAL A 83 21.30 7.15 -10.30
CA VAL A 83 19.85 7.02 -10.03
C VAL A 83 19.63 6.76 -8.55
N ALA A 84 20.34 5.78 -7.97
CA ALA A 84 20.25 5.48 -6.54
C ALA A 84 20.54 6.72 -5.68
N ARG A 85 21.58 7.51 -6.03
CA ARG A 85 21.88 8.77 -5.36
C ARG A 85 20.80 9.83 -5.54
N LYS A 86 20.16 9.92 -6.71
CA LYS A 86 19.00 10.82 -6.90
C LYS A 86 17.84 10.43 -5.99
N PHE A 87 17.45 9.16 -5.95
CA PHE A 87 16.42 8.68 -5.04
C PHE A 87 16.78 8.93 -3.57
N GLN A 88 18.03 8.67 -3.18
CA GLN A 88 18.51 8.99 -1.84
C GLN A 88 18.41 10.48 -1.50
N ARG A 89 18.62 11.39 -2.47
CA ARG A 89 18.43 12.83 -2.25
C ARG A 89 16.97 13.17 -2.00
N TYR A 90 16.03 12.58 -2.74
CA TYR A 90 14.60 12.77 -2.52
C TYR A 90 14.18 12.28 -1.12
N PHE A 91 14.62 11.08 -0.72
CA PHE A 91 14.37 10.59 0.64
C PHE A 91 15.01 11.48 1.71
N LYS A 92 16.24 11.95 1.49
CA LYS A 92 16.93 12.81 2.44
C LYS A 92 16.19 14.14 2.63
N GLN A 93 15.59 14.69 1.58
CA GLN A 93 14.75 15.88 1.66
C GLN A 93 13.54 15.63 2.57
N ILE A 94 12.77 14.57 2.31
CA ILE A 94 11.59 14.22 3.11
C ILE A 94 11.98 13.89 4.56
N LEU A 95 13.03 13.09 4.74
CA LEU A 95 13.55 12.69 6.05
C LEU A 95 14.02 13.90 6.86
N LYS A 96 14.62 14.90 6.21
CA LYS A 96 15.02 16.14 6.89
C LYS A 96 13.81 16.83 7.50
N ALA A 97 12.67 16.91 6.81
CA ALA A 97 11.45 17.51 7.34
C ALA A 97 10.88 16.70 8.51
N VAL A 98 10.81 15.37 8.38
CA VAL A 98 10.35 14.48 9.46
C VAL A 98 11.21 14.62 10.72
N VAL A 99 12.54 14.61 10.56
CA VAL A 99 13.47 14.81 11.67
C VAL A 99 13.31 16.21 12.27
N THR A 100 13.15 17.24 11.44
CA THR A 100 12.95 18.62 11.91
C THR A 100 11.69 18.72 12.77
N PHE A 101 10.56 18.21 12.29
CA PHE A 101 9.31 18.16 13.05
C PHE A 101 9.47 17.40 14.38
N TYR A 102 10.03 16.19 14.36
CA TYR A 102 10.15 15.38 15.57
C TYR A 102 11.00 16.07 16.66
N PHE A 103 12.06 16.78 16.29
CA PHE A 103 12.90 17.44 17.29
C PHE A 103 12.45 18.85 17.67
N GLN A 104 11.82 19.60 16.76
CA GLN A 104 11.35 20.96 17.04
C GLN A 104 9.99 20.96 17.72
N ASP A 105 9.05 20.14 17.25
CA ASP A 105 7.66 20.20 17.72
C ASP A 105 7.38 19.19 18.84
N VAL A 106 7.85 17.94 18.71
CA VAL A 106 7.60 16.89 19.73
C VAL A 106 8.53 17.04 20.92
N LEU A 107 9.84 17.23 20.68
CA LEU A 107 10.84 17.35 21.75
C LEU A 107 11.13 18.80 22.17
N SER A 108 10.43 19.80 21.61
CA SER A 108 10.57 21.23 21.94
C SER A 108 12.03 21.72 21.99
N THR A 109 12.89 21.15 21.13
CA THR A 109 14.32 21.44 21.15
C THR A 109 14.66 22.47 20.08
N ASN A 110 15.35 23.55 20.44
CA ASN A 110 15.92 24.47 19.45
C ASN A 110 17.08 23.77 18.72
N VAL A 111 16.79 23.21 17.54
CA VAL A 111 17.74 22.41 16.78
C VAL A 111 18.40 23.24 15.67
N THR A 112 19.73 23.27 15.64
CA THR A 112 20.47 23.91 14.54
C THR A 112 20.57 22.99 13.31
N SER A 113 20.86 23.56 12.15
CA SER A 113 21.12 22.79 10.91
C SER A 113 22.24 21.74 11.06
N LYS A 114 23.21 21.96 11.96
CA LYS A 114 24.29 21.01 12.24
C LYS A 114 23.76 19.79 13.01
N ASP A 115 22.89 20.03 13.98
CA ASP A 115 22.28 18.99 14.81
C ASP A 115 21.34 18.11 13.97
N ILE A 116 20.55 18.71 13.06
CA ILE A 116 19.70 17.98 12.11
C ILE A 116 20.55 17.03 11.27
N ASN A 117 21.67 17.50 10.71
CA ASN A 117 22.53 16.67 9.87
C ASN A 117 23.22 15.53 10.65
N GLN A 118 23.65 15.77 11.89
CA GLN A 118 24.22 14.73 12.74
C GLN A 118 23.19 13.66 13.11
N ARG A 119 21.96 14.09 13.44
CA ARG A 119 20.85 13.19 13.79
C ARG A 119 20.34 12.43 12.57
N LEU A 120 20.26 13.09 11.42
CA LEU A 120 19.98 12.43 10.13
C LEU A 120 20.93 11.27 9.86
N ASN A 121 22.19 11.33 10.28
CA ASN A 121 23.16 10.25 10.08
C ASN A 121 23.06 9.13 11.14
N LYS A 122 22.45 9.37 12.31
CA LYS A 122 22.30 8.40 13.41
C LYS A 122 20.95 7.68 13.36
N THR A 123 19.87 8.40 13.09
CA THR A 123 18.49 7.87 13.08
C THR A 123 18.07 7.36 11.70
N THR A 124 18.99 7.37 10.72
CA THR A 124 18.66 7.19 9.30
C THR A 124 18.05 5.85 9.01
N LYS A 125 18.58 4.75 9.55
CA LYS A 125 18.19 3.42 9.02
C LYS A 125 16.73 3.08 9.31
N THR A 126 16.27 3.27 10.54
CA THR A 126 14.89 2.93 10.94
C THR A 126 13.87 3.88 10.32
N ILE A 127 14.08 5.20 10.42
CA ILE A 127 13.13 6.17 9.85
C ILE A 127 13.15 6.13 8.32
N ASN A 128 14.29 5.91 7.68
CA ASN A 128 14.36 5.73 6.22
C ASN A 128 13.66 4.44 5.76
N ASN A 129 13.77 3.35 6.53
CA ASN A 129 13.02 2.13 6.25
C ASN A 129 11.51 2.36 6.38
N TYR A 130 11.07 3.04 7.44
CA TYR A 130 9.68 3.42 7.62
C TYR A 130 9.19 4.31 6.47
N LEU A 131 9.93 5.37 6.14
CA LEU A 131 9.62 6.29 5.04
C LEU A 131 9.48 5.53 3.72
N LYS A 132 10.41 4.62 3.42
CA LYS A 132 10.37 3.80 2.21
C LYS A 132 9.15 2.87 2.22
N ALA A 133 8.86 2.20 3.33
CA ALA A 133 7.71 1.32 3.47
C ALA A 133 6.39 2.08 3.31
N TYR A 134 6.28 3.24 3.95
CA TYR A 134 5.10 4.10 3.88
C TYR A 134 4.86 4.63 2.46
N LEU A 135 5.87 5.21 1.80
CA LEU A 135 5.73 5.68 0.41
C LEU A 135 5.49 4.52 -0.58
N SER A 136 6.02 3.33 -0.29
CA SER A 136 5.71 2.11 -1.04
C SER A 136 4.24 1.74 -0.90
N ALA A 137 3.71 1.74 0.32
CA ALA A 137 2.30 1.45 0.58
C ALA A 137 1.37 2.49 -0.07
N ASP A 138 1.66 3.78 0.09
CA ASP A 138 0.91 4.87 -0.58
C ASP A 138 0.90 4.70 -2.10
N SER A 139 2.06 4.38 -2.69
CA SER A 139 2.16 4.17 -4.14
C SER A 139 1.41 2.93 -4.58
N GLN A 140 1.51 1.82 -3.84
CA GLN A 140 0.79 0.58 -4.13
C GLN A 140 -0.72 0.77 -4.04
N GLU A 141 -1.19 1.50 -3.03
CA GLU A 141 -2.61 1.83 -2.85
C GLU A 141 -3.15 2.64 -4.05
N LEU A 142 -2.40 3.65 -4.50
CA LEU A 142 -2.76 4.41 -5.70
C LEU A 142 -2.91 3.49 -6.93
N PHE A 143 -1.98 2.56 -7.13
CA PHE A 143 -2.05 1.62 -8.24
C PHE A 143 -3.18 0.58 -8.06
N ALA A 144 -3.42 0.12 -6.83
CA ALA A 144 -4.52 -0.78 -6.50
C ALA A 144 -5.86 -0.14 -6.85
N GLN A 145 -6.08 1.14 -6.54
CA GLN A 145 -7.29 1.89 -6.91
C GLN A 145 -7.54 1.93 -8.43
N ILE A 146 -6.47 2.02 -9.23
CA ILE A 146 -6.59 1.93 -10.68
C ILE A 146 -7.03 0.51 -11.09
N ILE A 147 -6.46 -0.53 -10.47
CA ILE A 147 -6.88 -1.92 -10.75
C ILE A 147 -8.34 -2.16 -10.34
N TYR A 148 -8.77 -1.69 -9.16
CA TYR A 148 -10.16 -1.80 -8.72
C TYR A 148 -11.12 -1.25 -9.78
N LYS A 149 -10.87 -0.02 -10.25
CA LYS A 149 -11.69 0.60 -11.29
C LYS A 149 -11.72 -0.22 -12.59
N ILE A 150 -10.56 -0.72 -13.04
CA ILE A 150 -10.48 -1.54 -14.24
C ILE A 150 -11.24 -2.86 -14.05
N TYR A 151 -11.09 -3.48 -12.88
CA TYR A 151 -11.71 -4.75 -12.54
C TYR A 151 -13.24 -4.63 -12.55
N ASP A 152 -13.78 -3.60 -11.89
CA ASP A 152 -15.22 -3.33 -11.88
C ASP A 152 -15.76 -3.14 -13.30
N GLU A 153 -15.07 -2.36 -14.13
CA GLU A 153 -15.45 -2.19 -15.56
C GLU A 153 -15.42 -3.51 -16.35
N ILE A 154 -14.48 -4.40 -16.05
CA ILE A 154 -14.38 -5.71 -16.72
C ILE A 154 -15.53 -6.62 -16.25
N VAL A 155 -15.77 -6.69 -14.94
CA VAL A 155 -16.85 -7.50 -14.36
C VAL A 155 -18.21 -7.03 -14.89
N ASP A 156 -18.47 -5.73 -14.91
CA ASP A 156 -19.71 -5.16 -15.46
C ASP A 156 -19.91 -5.53 -16.94
N LYS A 157 -18.85 -5.46 -17.74
CA LYS A 157 -18.89 -5.91 -19.14
C LYS A 157 -19.17 -7.40 -19.26
N ILE A 158 -18.53 -8.24 -18.46
CA ILE A 158 -18.77 -9.69 -18.48
C ILE A 158 -20.22 -10.01 -18.07
N ILE A 159 -20.75 -9.33 -17.05
CA ILE A 159 -22.13 -9.51 -16.58
C ILE A 159 -23.12 -9.11 -17.68
N THR A 160 -22.90 -7.99 -18.35
CA THR A 160 -23.81 -7.44 -19.38
C THR A 160 -23.71 -8.15 -20.73
N THR A 161 -22.58 -8.80 -21.04
CA THR A 161 -22.40 -9.55 -22.30
C THR A 161 -23.27 -10.81 -22.33
N LYS A 162 -23.81 -11.17 -23.50
CA LYS A 162 -24.59 -12.40 -23.74
C LYS A 162 -23.72 -13.67 -23.80
N LEU A 163 -22.83 -13.86 -22.82
CA LEU A 163 -22.09 -15.11 -22.63
C LEU A 163 -22.91 -16.10 -21.80
N SER A 164 -22.66 -17.39 -21.97
CA SER A 164 -23.18 -18.41 -21.05
C SER A 164 -22.58 -18.23 -19.65
N GLN A 165 -23.27 -18.71 -18.62
CA GLN A 165 -22.77 -18.62 -17.24
C GLN A 165 -21.43 -19.35 -17.05
N ILE A 166 -21.18 -20.41 -17.82
CA ILE A 166 -19.94 -21.19 -17.76
C ILE A 166 -18.78 -20.38 -18.34
N GLU A 167 -18.98 -19.72 -19.49
CA GLU A 167 -17.96 -18.86 -20.11
C GLU A 167 -17.62 -17.66 -19.21
N LYS A 168 -18.64 -17.03 -18.61
CA LYS A 168 -18.44 -15.93 -17.64
C LYS A 168 -17.62 -16.38 -16.44
N LYS A 169 -17.93 -17.56 -15.88
CA LYS A 169 -17.16 -18.14 -14.76
C LYS A 169 -15.73 -18.45 -15.17
N GLN A 170 -15.49 -19.05 -16.33
CA GLN A 170 -14.12 -19.35 -16.80
C GLN A 170 -13.26 -18.09 -17.01
N LEU A 171 -13.86 -17.00 -17.51
CA LEU A 171 -13.18 -15.70 -17.66
C LEU A 171 -12.73 -15.11 -16.32
N ILE A 172 -13.53 -15.28 -15.27
CA ILE A 172 -13.26 -14.75 -13.92
C ILE A 172 -12.31 -15.69 -13.13
N ILE A 173 -12.41 -17.01 -13.35
CA ILE A 173 -11.60 -18.01 -12.63
C ILE A 173 -10.15 -18.01 -13.12
N ASN A 174 -9.92 -17.78 -14.42
CA ASN A 174 -8.57 -17.84 -14.96
C ASN A 174 -7.84 -16.50 -14.71
N GLN A 175 -7.00 -16.45 -13.68
CA GLN A 175 -6.18 -15.28 -13.35
C GLN A 175 -5.33 -14.80 -14.54
N ASN A 176 -4.85 -15.70 -15.40
CA ASN A 176 -4.08 -15.31 -16.58
C ASN A 176 -4.95 -14.51 -17.58
N ASN A 177 -6.21 -14.89 -17.76
CA ASN A 177 -7.14 -14.15 -18.61
C ASN A 177 -7.44 -12.77 -18.01
N LEU A 178 -7.60 -12.67 -16.69
CA LEU A 178 -7.81 -11.37 -16.02
C LEU A 178 -6.57 -10.48 -16.16
N ILE A 179 -5.36 -11.01 -16.01
CA ILE A 179 -4.12 -10.26 -16.23
C ILE A 179 -4.07 -9.72 -17.67
N GLU A 180 -4.37 -10.55 -18.67
CA GLU A 180 -4.39 -10.13 -20.09
C GLU A 180 -5.43 -9.03 -20.38
N LEU A 181 -6.55 -9.00 -19.63
CA LEU A 181 -7.57 -7.95 -19.76
C LEU A 181 -7.24 -6.67 -18.98
N ILE A 182 -6.65 -6.80 -17.78
CA ILE A 182 -6.35 -5.68 -16.89
C ILE A 182 -5.09 -4.95 -17.35
N GLN A 183 -4.04 -5.69 -17.70
CA GLN A 183 -2.71 -5.13 -17.93
C GLN A 183 -2.67 -4.02 -19.02
N PRO A 184 -3.24 -4.20 -20.23
CA PRO A 184 -3.20 -3.16 -21.25
C PRO A 184 -3.91 -1.87 -20.83
N LYS A 185 -5.05 -1.99 -20.14
CA LYS A 185 -5.79 -0.83 -19.61
C LYS A 185 -5.02 -0.13 -18.49
N PHE A 186 -4.39 -0.92 -17.62
CA PHE A 186 -3.59 -0.41 -16.52
C PHE A 186 -2.36 0.36 -17.01
N GLU A 187 -1.68 -0.16 -18.03
CA GLU A 187 -0.56 0.52 -18.69
C GLU A 187 -1.00 1.89 -19.25
N VAL A 188 -2.09 1.95 -20.00
CA VAL A 188 -2.63 3.22 -20.55
C VAL A 188 -2.95 4.22 -19.44
N LEU A 189 -3.65 3.80 -18.39
CA LEU A 189 -4.03 4.71 -17.30
C LEU A 189 -2.81 5.23 -16.51
N ILE A 190 -1.75 4.43 -16.38
CA ILE A 190 -0.48 4.90 -15.78
C ILE A 190 0.18 5.92 -16.70
N GLU A 191 0.30 5.63 -17.99
CA GLU A 191 0.92 6.53 -18.96
C GLU A 191 0.22 7.89 -19.01
N GLU A 192 -1.12 7.89 -19.03
CA GLU A 192 -1.95 9.10 -19.00
C GLU A 192 -1.78 9.86 -17.68
N ARG A 193 -1.90 9.17 -16.54
CA ARG A 193 -1.87 9.81 -15.21
C ARG A 193 -0.52 10.43 -14.89
N PHE A 194 0.58 9.83 -15.34
CA PHE A 194 1.93 10.27 -15.04
C PHE A 194 2.63 10.99 -16.20
N ALA A 195 1.97 11.10 -17.36
CA ALA A 195 2.53 11.66 -18.59
C ALA A 195 3.88 11.01 -18.98
N ILE A 196 3.93 9.68 -18.94
CA ILE A 196 5.12 8.88 -19.28
C ILE A 196 4.82 7.89 -20.41
N LYS A 197 5.87 7.26 -20.93
CA LYS A 197 5.76 6.10 -21.81
C LYS A 197 6.44 4.91 -21.17
N LEU A 198 5.66 3.92 -20.73
CA LEU A 198 6.13 2.71 -20.05
C LEU A 198 7.03 1.85 -20.94
N ILE A 199 6.88 1.96 -22.26
CA ILE A 199 7.78 1.30 -23.23
C ILE A 199 9.25 1.67 -23.04
N ASN A 200 9.55 2.83 -22.44
CA ASN A 200 10.91 3.26 -22.15
C ASN A 200 11.51 2.56 -20.92
N PHE A 201 10.71 1.82 -20.14
CA PHE A 201 11.12 1.14 -18.93
C PHE A 201 11.09 -0.37 -19.17
N ARG A 202 12.26 -0.99 -19.37
CA ARG A 202 12.36 -2.41 -19.77
C ARG A 202 11.75 -3.35 -18.74
N SER A 203 11.78 -2.98 -17.46
CA SER A 203 11.18 -3.77 -16.38
C SER A 203 9.70 -3.48 -16.15
N ALA A 204 9.09 -2.49 -16.81
CA ALA A 204 7.69 -2.12 -16.57
C ALA A 204 6.73 -3.29 -16.80
N LYS A 205 6.80 -3.93 -17.97
CA LYS A 205 5.90 -5.04 -18.32
C LYS A 205 5.90 -6.19 -17.29
N PRO A 206 7.06 -6.80 -16.93
CA PRO A 206 7.08 -7.84 -15.91
C PRO A 206 6.74 -7.32 -14.49
N ALA A 207 7.10 -6.08 -14.16
CA ALA A 207 6.78 -5.49 -12.85
C ALA A 207 5.26 -5.29 -12.68
N ILE A 208 4.59 -4.78 -13.72
CA ILE A 208 3.14 -4.59 -13.76
C ILE A 208 2.41 -5.92 -13.68
N ALA A 209 2.81 -6.92 -14.49
CA ALA A 209 2.19 -8.24 -14.44
C ALA A 209 2.27 -8.84 -13.03
N LYS A 210 3.45 -8.76 -12.39
CA LYS A 210 3.67 -9.23 -11.02
C LYS A 210 2.85 -8.44 -9.99
N PHE A 211 2.66 -7.14 -10.19
CA PHE A 211 1.84 -6.32 -9.32
C PHE A 211 0.36 -6.72 -9.40
N ILE A 212 -0.17 -6.87 -10.62
CA ILE A 212 -1.56 -7.30 -10.86
C ILE A 212 -1.79 -8.72 -10.31
N GLU A 213 -0.87 -9.65 -10.55
CA GLU A 213 -0.94 -11.02 -10.03
C GLU A 213 -1.07 -11.03 -8.49
N ARG A 214 -0.20 -10.29 -7.79
CA ARG A 214 -0.26 -10.16 -6.33
C ARG A 214 -1.56 -9.53 -5.87
N TRP A 215 -2.03 -8.50 -6.56
CA TRP A 215 -3.28 -7.85 -6.24
C TRP A 215 -4.46 -8.83 -6.38
N LEU A 216 -4.52 -9.62 -7.46
CA LEU A 216 -5.55 -10.64 -7.67
C LEU A 216 -5.53 -11.70 -6.56
N GLN A 217 -4.34 -12.16 -6.17
CA GLN A 217 -4.17 -13.13 -5.08
C GLN A 217 -4.66 -12.59 -3.73
N GLN A 218 -4.36 -11.33 -3.42
CA GLN A 218 -4.79 -10.68 -2.16
C GLN A 218 -6.29 -10.40 -2.14
N ASN A 219 -6.90 -10.20 -3.31
CA ASN A 219 -8.31 -9.85 -3.46
C ASN A 219 -9.18 -11.04 -3.92
N GLN A 220 -8.71 -12.28 -3.70
CA GLN A 220 -9.42 -13.49 -4.10
C GLN A 220 -10.85 -13.55 -3.52
N ALA A 221 -11.06 -13.07 -2.30
CA ALA A 221 -12.39 -13.00 -1.69
C ALA A 221 -13.36 -12.07 -2.44
N LEU A 222 -12.89 -10.95 -3.00
CA LEU A 222 -13.70 -10.07 -3.85
C LEU A 222 -14.05 -10.76 -5.17
N ILE A 223 -13.11 -11.53 -5.72
CA ILE A 223 -13.33 -12.36 -6.91
C ILE A 223 -14.37 -13.45 -6.62
N GLU A 224 -14.43 -13.99 -5.40
CA GLU A 224 -15.42 -14.98 -4.99
C GLU A 224 -16.82 -14.36 -4.79
N GLN A 225 -16.92 -13.15 -4.24
CA GLN A 225 -18.21 -12.47 -4.05
C GLN A 225 -18.89 -12.13 -5.38
N SER A 226 -18.13 -11.71 -6.39
CA SER A 226 -18.65 -11.46 -7.74
C SER A 226 -19.13 -12.77 -8.44
N GLN A 227 -18.73 -13.95 -7.94
CA GLN A 227 -19.27 -15.25 -8.38
C GLN A 227 -20.65 -15.55 -7.76
N SER A 228 -20.86 -15.20 -6.49
CA SER A 228 -22.10 -15.50 -5.77
C SER A 228 -23.29 -14.67 -6.27
N GLN A 229 -23.06 -13.39 -6.58
CA GLN A 229 -24.10 -12.52 -7.15
C GLN A 229 -24.57 -12.99 -8.53
N ASN A 230 -23.68 -13.62 -9.32
CA ASN A 230 -24.05 -14.24 -10.60
C ASN A 230 -24.87 -15.54 -10.47
N SER A 231 -24.90 -16.15 -9.29
CA SER A 231 -25.60 -17.42 -9.02
C SER A 231 -27.00 -17.21 -8.40
N GLN A 232 -27.34 -15.98 -8.00
CA GLN A 232 -28.65 -15.62 -7.44
C GLN A 232 -29.46 -14.76 -8.41
N LYS A 233 -29.94 -15.36 -9.51
CA LYS A 233 -31.18 -14.89 -10.15
C LYS A 233 -32.26 -15.92 -9.86
N PRO A 234 -33.39 -15.54 -9.22
CA PRO A 234 -34.46 -16.48 -8.96
C PRO A 234 -35.01 -16.96 -10.29
N CYS A 235 -35.09 -18.29 -10.43
CA CYS A 235 -35.94 -18.93 -11.43
C CYS A 235 -37.34 -18.29 -11.31
N ARG A 236 -37.71 -17.45 -12.28
CA ARG A 236 -39.13 -17.20 -12.52
C ARG A 236 -39.69 -18.52 -12.99
N HIS A 237 -40.37 -19.20 -12.08
CA HIS A 237 -41.25 -20.30 -12.43
C HIS A 237 -42.21 -19.82 -13.51
N SER A 238 -42.14 -20.49 -14.65
CA SER A 238 -43.23 -20.57 -15.60
C SER A 238 -44.40 -21.21 -14.89
N GLU A 239 -45.46 -20.46 -14.62
CA GLU A 239 -46.77 -21.01 -14.36
C GLU A 239 -47.73 -20.36 -15.36
N THR A 240 -48.12 -21.20 -16.33
CA THR A 240 -49.36 -21.23 -17.14
C THR A 240 -49.88 -19.95 -17.78
#